data_AF-A0A0C3IW88-F1
#
_entry.id   AF-A0A0C3IW88-F1
#
_cell.length_a   1.000
_cell.length_b   1.000
_cell.length_c   1.000
_cell.angle_alpha   90.00
_cell.angle_beta   90.00
_cell.angle_gamma   90.00
#
_symmetry.space_group_name_H-M   'P 1'
#
loop_
_entity.id
_entity.type
_entity.pdbx_description
1 polymer ?
#
loop_
_entity_poly.entity_id
_entity_poly.type
_entity_poly.pdbx_seq_one_letter_code
_entity_poly.pdbx_strand_id
1 'polypeptide(L)'
;MFGLKIPCRGSPEAPSFSGCPEDLRSYFDDIINFCDGFGLSDGLVHIKFTLKYVPFESADLWSHFVSSSQGDWVRFTSEITQQYPELDETSRSHATELASLKVGFASSDVISMSSLGQYYRNFRRISLSLENLLGPLPHLASMFKYGFPPEFR
;
A
#
# COMPACT_ATOMS: atom_id res chain seq x y z
N MET A 1 -27.08 14.67 -19.04
CA MET A 1 -26.84 13.61 -18.05
C MET A 1 -26.23 12.43 -18.78
N PHE A 2 -24.92 12.25 -18.73
CA PHE A 2 -24.33 10.97 -19.15
C PHE A 2 -24.72 9.97 -18.06
N GLY A 3 -25.56 8.99 -18.39
CA GLY A 3 -25.86 7.90 -17.49
C GLY A 3 -24.57 7.15 -17.22
N LEU A 4 -23.98 7.36 -16.04
CA LEU A 4 -22.78 6.65 -15.61
C LEU A 4 -23.15 5.16 -15.52
N LYS A 5 -22.79 4.41 -16.56
CA LYS A 5 -23.02 2.97 -16.62
C LYS A 5 -21.86 2.29 -15.92
N ILE A 6 -22.18 1.44 -14.95
CA ILE A 6 -21.17 0.62 -14.27
C ILE A 6 -20.51 -0.30 -15.33
N PRO A 7 -19.18 -0.23 -15.52
CA PRO A 7 -18.47 -1.05 -16.50
C PRO A 7 -18.58 -2.56 -16.21
N CYS A 8 -18.44 -3.34 -17.28
CA CYS A 8 -18.31 -4.79 -17.19
C CYS A 8 -16.92 -5.16 -16.66
N ARG A 9 -16.78 -6.35 -16.05
CA ARG A 9 -15.45 -6.87 -15.69
C ARG A 9 -14.58 -6.95 -16.95
N GLY A 10 -13.34 -6.49 -16.85
CA GLY A 10 -12.36 -6.52 -17.96
C GLY A 10 -12.49 -5.40 -18.99
N SER A 11 -13.41 -4.45 -18.82
CA SER A 11 -13.38 -3.23 -19.63
C SER A 11 -12.25 -2.30 -19.17
N PRO A 12 -11.69 -1.46 -20.06
CA PRO A 12 -10.63 -0.51 -19.71
C PRO A 12 -10.99 0.46 -18.58
N GLU A 13 -12.29 0.76 -18.41
CA GLU A 13 -12.81 1.67 -17.37
C GLU A 13 -13.10 0.97 -16.04
N ALA A 14 -12.93 -0.35 -15.96
CA ALA A 14 -13.13 -1.10 -14.72
C ALA A 14 -11.81 -1.17 -13.94
N PRO A 15 -11.84 -1.05 -12.60
CA PRO A 15 -10.71 -1.42 -11.76
C PRO A 15 -10.25 -2.85 -12.09
N SER A 16 -8.95 -3.11 -12.03
CA SER A 16 -8.39 -4.42 -12.34
C SER A 16 -7.23 -4.74 -11.42
N PHE A 17 -7.15 -6.00 -11.03
CA PHE A 17 -6.07 -6.56 -10.24
C PHE A 17 -5.31 -7.55 -11.12
N SER A 18 -3.99 -7.39 -11.24
CA SER A 18 -3.20 -8.27 -12.12
C SER A 18 -2.98 -9.67 -11.54
N GLY A 19 -3.23 -9.85 -10.23
CA GLY A 19 -2.84 -11.04 -9.48
C GLY A 19 -1.48 -10.90 -8.78
N CYS A 20 -0.72 -9.84 -9.10
CA CYS A 20 0.55 -9.54 -8.45
C CYS A 20 0.31 -8.85 -7.10
N PRO A 21 0.92 -9.31 -5.99
CA PRO A 21 0.72 -8.67 -4.68
C PRO A 21 1.03 -7.17 -4.68
N GLU A 22 1.99 -6.72 -5.48
CA GLU A 22 2.49 -5.34 -5.51
C GLU A 22 1.44 -4.31 -5.97
N ASP A 23 0.45 -4.72 -6.77
CA ASP A 23 -0.63 -3.82 -7.22
C ASP A 23 -1.93 -3.98 -6.40
N LEU A 24 -1.95 -4.84 -5.39
CA LEU A 24 -3.14 -5.13 -4.56
C LEU A 24 -3.70 -3.88 -3.89
N ARG A 25 -2.82 -3.03 -3.34
CA ARG A 25 -3.26 -1.80 -2.69
C ARG A 25 -3.77 -0.77 -3.68
N SER A 26 -3.07 -0.59 -4.81
CA SER A 26 -3.52 0.30 -5.88
C SER A 26 -4.90 -0.12 -6.37
N TYR A 27 -5.13 -1.43 -6.49
CA TYR A 27 -6.44 -1.96 -6.81
C TYR A 27 -7.53 -1.61 -5.77
N PHE A 28 -7.22 -1.70 -4.48
CA PHE A 28 -8.16 -1.26 -3.43
C PHE A 28 -8.46 0.25 -3.52
N ASP A 29 -7.46 1.08 -3.75
CA ASP A 29 -7.63 2.53 -3.93
C ASP A 29 -8.45 2.83 -5.20
N ASP A 30 -8.24 2.09 -6.29
CA ASP A 30 -9.01 2.20 -7.53
C ASP A 30 -10.49 1.82 -7.31
N ILE A 31 -10.79 0.84 -6.45
CA ILE A 31 -12.17 0.50 -6.07
C ILE A 31 -12.82 1.65 -5.31
N ILE A 32 -12.12 2.27 -4.35
CA ILE A 32 -12.65 3.41 -3.60
C ILE A 32 -12.92 4.57 -4.56
N ASN A 33 -11.93 4.95 -5.37
CA ASN A 33 -12.06 6.05 -6.36
C ASN A 33 -13.18 5.78 -7.36
N PHE A 34 -13.30 4.53 -7.82
CA PHE A 34 -14.38 4.10 -8.68
C PHE A 34 -15.72 4.30 -7.99
N CYS A 35 -15.90 3.80 -6.77
CA CYS A 35 -17.16 3.92 -6.05
C CYS A 35 -17.51 5.39 -5.71
N ASP A 36 -16.53 6.20 -5.30
CA ASP A 36 -16.67 7.63 -5.04
C ASP A 36 -17.11 8.40 -6.29
N GLY A 37 -16.59 8.03 -7.47
CA GLY A 37 -17.01 8.60 -8.76
C GLY A 37 -18.50 8.39 -9.09
N PHE A 38 -19.13 7.40 -8.45
CA PHE A 38 -20.56 7.11 -8.55
C PHE A 38 -21.35 7.54 -7.30
N GLY A 39 -20.71 8.19 -6.33
CA GLY A 39 -21.33 8.59 -5.07
C GLY A 39 -21.66 7.42 -4.13
N LEU A 40 -20.88 6.33 -4.23
CA LEU A 40 -21.07 5.08 -3.48
C LEU A 40 -20.00 4.97 -2.37
N SER A 41 -20.27 5.49 -1.18
CA SER A 41 -19.29 5.53 -0.07
C SER A 41 -19.44 4.41 0.97
N ASP A 42 -20.36 3.46 0.76
CA ASP A 42 -20.64 2.39 1.70
C ASP A 42 -19.63 1.23 1.61
N GLY A 43 -19.13 0.76 2.76
CA GLY A 43 -18.11 -0.29 2.81
C GLY A 43 -18.55 -1.63 2.21
N LEU A 44 -19.82 -2.02 2.39
CA LEU A 44 -20.36 -3.22 1.73
C LEU A 44 -20.42 -3.04 0.21
N VAL A 45 -20.65 -1.81 -0.27
CA VAL A 45 -20.61 -1.51 -1.69
C VAL A 45 -19.19 -1.66 -2.24
N HIS A 46 -18.17 -1.15 -1.53
CA HIS A 46 -16.76 -1.35 -1.92
C HIS A 46 -16.41 -2.85 -2.01
N ILE A 47 -16.77 -3.65 -1.00
CA ILE A 47 -16.56 -5.11 -0.98
C ILE A 47 -17.20 -5.79 -2.19
N LYS A 48 -18.44 -5.43 -2.52
CA LYS A 48 -19.14 -5.99 -3.70
C LYS A 48 -18.43 -5.65 -5.01
N PHE A 49 -17.92 -4.43 -5.15
CA PHE A 49 -17.19 -4.03 -6.36
C PHE A 49 -15.81 -4.66 -6.44
N THR A 50 -15.13 -4.87 -5.31
CA THR A 50 -13.91 -5.66 -5.25
C THR A 50 -14.13 -7.06 -5.79
N LEU A 51 -15.11 -7.81 -5.27
CA LEU A 51 -15.40 -9.16 -5.76
C LEU A 51 -15.89 -9.16 -7.22
N LYS A 52 -16.56 -8.09 -7.66
CA LYS A 52 -16.99 -7.94 -9.06
C LYS A 52 -15.81 -7.81 -10.00
N TYR A 53 -14.75 -7.08 -9.65
CA TYR A 53 -13.71 -6.69 -10.59
C TYR A 53 -12.41 -7.49 -10.51
N VAL A 54 -12.19 -8.22 -9.42
CA VAL A 54 -11.04 -9.10 -9.27
C VAL A 54 -11.16 -10.37 -10.16
N PRO A 55 -10.04 -10.99 -10.60
CA PRO A 55 -10.02 -12.33 -11.20
C PRO A 55 -10.85 -13.37 -10.44
N PHE A 56 -11.33 -14.40 -11.16
CA PHE A 56 -12.29 -15.36 -10.62
C PHE A 56 -11.73 -16.12 -9.40
N GLU A 57 -10.48 -16.57 -9.48
CA GLU A 57 -9.79 -17.33 -8.44
C GLU A 57 -9.62 -16.49 -7.16
N SER A 58 -9.29 -15.21 -7.32
CA SER A 58 -9.20 -14.28 -6.19
C SER A 58 -10.58 -13.93 -5.63
N ALA A 59 -11.59 -13.78 -6.48
CA ALA A 59 -12.97 -13.54 -6.03
C ALA A 59 -13.49 -14.69 -5.17
N ASP A 60 -13.20 -15.93 -5.56
CA ASP A 60 -13.54 -17.14 -4.81
C ASP A 60 -12.92 -17.11 -3.42
N LEU A 61 -11.60 -16.94 -3.34
CA LEU A 61 -10.87 -16.83 -2.06
C LEU A 61 -11.40 -15.68 -1.19
N TRP A 62 -11.50 -14.47 -1.76
CA TRP A 62 -11.86 -13.27 -1.01
C TRP A 62 -13.33 -13.28 -0.57
N SER A 63 -14.20 -14.03 -1.24
CA SER A 63 -15.61 -14.15 -0.85
C SER A 63 -15.79 -14.73 0.56
N HIS A 64 -14.83 -15.56 1.02
CA HIS A 64 -14.84 -16.13 2.35
C HIS A 64 -14.66 -15.10 3.47
N PHE A 65 -14.11 -13.91 3.16
CA PHE A 65 -13.88 -12.83 4.13
C PHE A 65 -15.04 -11.83 4.24
N VAL A 66 -16.08 -11.96 3.41
CA VAL A 66 -17.24 -11.04 3.44
C VAL A 66 -18.00 -11.16 4.76
N SER A 67 -18.20 -12.39 5.24
CA SER A 67 -18.95 -12.64 6.48
C SER A 67 -18.16 -12.19 7.72
N SER A 68 -16.84 -12.46 7.76
CA SER A 68 -15.96 -12.10 8.87
C SER A 68 -15.75 -10.58 8.97
N SER A 69 -15.67 -9.89 7.83
CA SER A 69 -15.52 -8.43 7.79
C SER A 69 -16.75 -7.66 8.29
N GLN A 70 -17.93 -8.28 8.34
CA GLN A 70 -19.19 -7.62 8.76
C GLN A 70 -19.52 -6.35 7.96
N GLY A 71 -19.03 -6.26 6.72
CA GLY A 71 -19.20 -5.06 5.88
C GLY A 71 -18.20 -3.93 6.13
N ASP A 72 -17.25 -4.12 7.04
CA ASP A 72 -16.16 -3.19 7.27
C ASP A 72 -15.07 -3.37 6.20
N TRP A 73 -14.87 -2.33 5.40
CA TRP A 73 -13.90 -2.30 4.31
C TRP A 73 -12.45 -2.49 4.79
N VAL A 74 -12.08 -1.87 5.91
CA VAL A 74 -10.72 -1.94 6.45
C VAL A 74 -10.42 -3.35 6.96
N ARG A 75 -11.41 -3.98 7.62
CA ARG A 75 -11.30 -5.36 8.07
C ARG A 75 -11.20 -6.33 6.90
N PHE A 76 -12.04 -6.16 5.88
CA PHE A 76 -12.03 -7.00 4.68
C PHE A 76 -10.69 -6.95 3.94
N THR A 77 -10.18 -5.75 3.66
CA THR A 77 -8.90 -5.57 2.98
C THR A 77 -7.73 -6.09 3.82
N SER A 78 -7.77 -5.95 5.15
CA SER A 78 -6.77 -6.54 6.04
C SER A 78 -6.73 -8.07 5.97
N GLU A 79 -7.90 -8.73 5.98
CA GLU A 79 -7.99 -10.20 5.86
C GLU A 79 -7.47 -10.70 4.50
N ILE A 80 -7.71 -9.93 3.42
CA ILE A 80 -7.16 -10.21 2.09
C ILE A 80 -5.64 -10.05 2.09
N THR A 81 -5.09 -8.94 2.59
CA THR A 81 -3.65 -8.68 2.60
C THR A 81 -2.87 -9.78 3.33
N GLN A 82 -3.47 -10.40 4.36
CA GLN A 82 -2.86 -11.53 5.08
C GLN A 82 -2.68 -12.79 4.23
N GLN A 83 -3.35 -12.90 3.07
CA GLN A 83 -3.19 -14.02 2.14
C GLN A 83 -1.98 -13.86 1.20
N TYR A 84 -1.27 -12.73 1.27
CA TYR A 84 -0.13 -12.40 0.39
C TYR A 84 1.16 -12.26 1.21
N PRO A 85 1.78 -13.37 1.65
CA PRO A 85 3.00 -13.33 2.47
C PRO A 85 4.20 -12.70 1.74
N GLU A 86 4.17 -12.59 0.42
CA GLU A 86 5.17 -11.90 -0.39
C GLU A 86 5.26 -10.41 -0.04
N LEU A 87 4.15 -9.82 0.41
CA LEU A 87 4.12 -8.44 0.90
C LEU A 87 4.86 -8.31 2.24
N ASP A 88 4.80 -9.32 3.10
CA ASP A 88 5.57 -9.35 4.35
C ASP A 88 7.07 -9.48 4.08
N GLU A 89 7.47 -10.36 3.15
CA GLU A 89 8.88 -10.46 2.72
C GLU A 89 9.40 -9.15 2.12
N THR A 90 8.63 -8.55 1.21
CA THR A 90 8.97 -7.25 0.60
C THR A 90 9.08 -6.16 1.66
N SER A 91 8.16 -6.13 2.62
CA SER A 91 8.19 -5.18 3.73
C SER A 91 9.42 -5.37 4.62
N ARG A 92 9.80 -6.61 4.95
CA ARG A 92 11.04 -6.92 5.69
C ARG A 92 12.29 -6.51 4.92
N SER A 93 12.30 -6.73 3.61
CA SER A 93 13.41 -6.33 2.74
C SER A 93 13.60 -4.81 2.78
N HIS A 94 12.53 -4.04 2.56
CA HIS A 94 12.60 -2.58 2.65
C HIS A 94 12.90 -2.07 4.05
N ALA A 95 12.40 -2.72 5.11
CA ALA A 95 12.75 -2.37 6.49
C ALA A 95 14.26 -2.58 6.76
N THR A 96 14.83 -3.66 6.21
CA THR A 96 16.26 -3.96 6.29
C THR A 96 17.09 -2.97 5.47
N GLU A 97 16.63 -2.61 4.27
CA GLU A 97 17.24 -1.58 3.43
C GLU A 97 17.24 -0.22 4.14
N LEU A 98 16.13 0.16 4.76
CA LEU A 98 15.99 1.39 5.54
C LEU A 98 16.91 1.39 6.77
N ALA A 99 17.00 0.26 7.48
CA ALA A 99 17.93 0.10 8.60
C ALA A 99 19.38 0.27 8.15
N SER A 100 19.75 -0.37 7.04
CA SER A 100 21.09 -0.32 6.47
C SER A 100 21.45 1.09 5.99
N LEU A 101 20.52 1.80 5.35
CA LEU A 101 20.68 3.19 4.94
C LEU A 101 20.98 4.10 6.14
N LYS A 102 20.22 3.95 7.24
CA LYS A 102 20.40 4.75 8.46
C LYS A 102 21.76 4.48 9.11
N VAL A 103 22.16 3.21 9.23
CA VAL A 103 23.46 2.84 9.79
C VAL A 103 24.60 3.38 8.91
N GLY A 104 24.47 3.24 7.59
CA GLY A 104 25.48 3.73 6.64
C GLY A 104 25.65 5.25 6.69
N PHE A 105 24.55 6.01 6.80
CA PHE A 105 24.63 7.47 6.92
C PHE A 105 25.12 7.92 8.31
N ALA A 106 24.68 7.26 9.38
CA ALA A 106 25.10 7.58 10.75
C ALA A 106 26.59 7.30 11.02
N SER A 107 27.19 6.35 10.30
CA SER A 107 28.61 6.01 10.41
C SER A 107 29.48 6.76 9.40
N SER A 108 28.94 7.77 8.71
CA SER A 108 29.70 8.52 7.71
C SER A 108 30.51 9.65 8.35
N ASP A 109 31.83 9.61 8.18
CA ASP A 109 32.75 10.64 8.71
C ASP A 109 32.63 12.00 8.00
N VAL A 110 32.01 12.05 6.81
CA VAL A 110 31.90 13.26 5.98
C VAL A 110 30.46 13.50 5.55
N ILE A 111 29.79 14.41 6.26
CA ILE A 111 28.47 14.90 5.85
C ILE A 111 28.64 16.12 4.94
N SER A 112 28.41 15.90 3.64
CA SER A 112 28.25 16.98 2.66
C SER A 112 26.77 17.23 2.37
N MET A 113 26.43 18.42 1.85
CA MET A 113 25.07 18.70 1.37
C MET A 113 24.60 17.68 0.32
N SER A 114 25.51 17.22 -0.55
CA SER A 114 25.22 16.18 -1.53
C SER A 114 24.86 14.83 -0.88
N SER A 115 25.61 14.41 0.14
CA SER A 115 25.33 13.17 0.88
C SER A 115 24.01 13.24 1.65
N LEU A 116 23.70 14.39 2.25
CA LEU A 116 22.41 14.61 2.92
C LEU A 116 21.24 14.55 1.93
N GLY A 117 21.39 15.19 0.77
CA GLY A 117 20.39 15.12 -0.30
C GLY A 117 20.17 13.69 -0.81
N GLN A 118 21.23 12.89 -0.92
CA GLN A 118 21.13 11.48 -1.30
C GLN A 118 20.44 10.64 -0.23
N TYR A 119 20.84 10.80 1.04
CA TYR A 119 20.20 10.13 2.18
C TYR A 119 18.70 10.44 2.22
N TYR A 120 18.32 11.71 2.11
CA TYR A 120 16.91 12.12 2.10
C TYR A 120 16.11 11.45 0.98
N ARG A 121 16.61 11.46 -0.26
CA ARG A 121 15.91 10.84 -1.40
C ARG A 121 15.76 9.32 -1.22
N ASN A 122 16.81 8.64 -0.76
CA ASN A 122 16.77 7.20 -0.52
C ASN A 122 15.82 6.85 0.64
N PHE A 123 15.90 7.59 1.74
CA PHE A 123 15.01 7.42 2.88
C PHE A 123 13.56 7.59 2.45
N ARG A 124 13.24 8.67 1.72
CA ARG A 124 11.89 8.94 1.21
C ARG A 124 11.40 7.85 0.27
N ARG A 125 12.25 7.39 -0.66
CA ARG A 125 11.87 6.30 -1.59
C ARG A 125 11.47 5.05 -0.81
N ILE A 126 12.32 4.58 0.10
CA ILE A 126 12.10 3.33 0.84
C ILE A 126 10.93 3.48 1.83
N SER A 127 10.84 4.62 2.52
CA SER A 127 9.76 4.87 3.47
C SER A 127 8.40 4.93 2.79
N LEU A 128 8.31 5.56 1.62
CA LEU A 128 7.06 5.61 0.86
C LEU A 128 6.69 4.21 0.34
N SER A 129 7.65 3.41 -0.12
CA SER A 129 7.39 2.01 -0.49
C SER A 129 6.85 1.20 0.70
N LEU A 130 7.42 1.36 1.90
CA LEU A 130 6.92 0.74 3.12
C LEU A 130 5.54 1.26 3.51
N GLU A 131 5.30 2.58 3.43
CA GLU A 131 4.01 3.18 3.72
C GLU A 131 2.92 2.67 2.76
N ASN A 132 3.29 2.44 1.50
CA ASN A 132 2.42 1.85 0.49
C ASN A 132 2.17 0.36 0.73
N LEU A 133 3.11 -0.39 1.30
CA LEU A 133 2.89 -1.81 1.59
C LEU A 133 2.12 -2.03 2.89
N LEU A 134 2.45 -1.29 3.95
CA LEU A 134 2.00 -1.55 5.32
C LEU A 134 0.96 -0.54 5.85
N GLY A 135 0.77 0.58 5.15
CA GLY A 135 0.01 1.72 5.66
C GLY A 135 0.92 2.75 6.36
N PRO A 136 0.35 3.79 7.00
CA PRO A 136 1.12 4.89 7.58
C PRO A 136 2.20 4.41 8.56
N LEU A 137 3.43 4.91 8.44
CA LEU A 137 4.52 4.58 9.35
C LEU A 137 4.54 5.55 10.55
N PRO A 138 4.12 5.13 11.76
CA PRO A 138 4.23 5.98 12.93
C PRO A 138 5.72 6.28 13.21
N HIS A 139 5.99 7.51 13.65
CA HIS A 139 7.34 8.00 13.98
C HIS A 139 8.32 8.14 12.80
N LEU A 140 7.84 8.26 11.57
CA LEU A 140 8.71 8.45 10.39
C LEU A 140 9.73 9.59 10.55
N ALA A 141 9.32 10.72 11.13
CA ALA A 141 10.21 11.84 11.42
C ALA A 141 11.33 11.47 12.40
N SER A 142 11.02 10.70 13.45
CA SER A 142 12.02 10.20 14.38
C SER A 142 12.95 9.19 13.71
N MET A 143 12.41 8.29 12.88
CA MET A 143 13.21 7.32 12.12
C MET A 143 14.23 8.01 11.20
N PHE A 144 13.83 9.13 10.57
CA PHE A 144 14.73 9.95 9.76
C PHE A 144 15.87 10.53 10.58
N LYS A 145 15.55 11.14 11.74
CA LYS A 145 16.53 11.75 12.67
C LYS A 145 17.52 10.72 13.22
N TYR A 146 17.07 9.50 13.53
CA TYR A 146 17.97 8.46 14.03
C TYR A 146 19.03 7.99 13.02
N GLY A 147 18.84 8.27 11.73
CA GLY A 147 19.87 7.97 10.72
C GLY A 147 21.00 8.99 10.66
N PHE A 148 20.90 10.13 11.36
CA PHE A 148 22.01 11.08 11.46
C PHE A 148 23.11 10.55 12.39
N PRO A 149 24.38 10.97 12.21
CA PRO A 149 25.43 10.70 13.18
C PRO A 149 25.07 11.28 14.56
N PRO A 150 25.52 10.65 15.68
CA PRO A 150 25.13 11.01 17.04
C PRO A 150 25.27 12.50 17.38
N GLU A 151 26.26 13.17 16.83
CA GLU A 151 26.54 14.59 17.02
C GLU A 151 25.51 15.54 16.37
N PHE A 152 24.65 15.03 15.47
CA PHE A 152 23.58 15.78 14.81
C PHE A 152 22.16 15.34 15.25
N ARG A 153 22.05 14.49 16.27
CA ARG A 153 20.76 13.98 16.78
C ARG A 153 20.11 14.91 17.79
#